data_AF-A0A534WJF6-F1
#
_entry.id   AF-A0A534WJF6-F1
#
_cell.length_a   1.000
_cell.length_b   1.000
_cell.length_c   1.000
_cell.angle_alpha   90.00
_cell.angle_beta   90.00
_cell.angle_gamma   90.00
#
_symmetry.space_group_name_H-M   'P 1'
#
loop_
_entity.id
_entity.type
_entity.pdbx_description
1 polymer ?
#
loop_
_entity_poly.entity_id
_entity_poly.type
_entity_poly.pdbx_seq_one_letter_code
_entity_poly.pdbx_strand_id
1 'polypeptide(L)'
;MCGALAISSHRSAVRRMVASCDSTHALVLADLPSRCRFRRWICRSPISFSRSVPRDGYPDSNFVEGIHDPGQAWNALTVGAYADRVEITDPEFDGYTALAKPGDLGPSSTTSLTWERSKWPLKPDVVLDGGNQAISNDRRFVDPVDELSLLTTYWRPQEKQFVATGETSAATAQAARIAAIIHAGYPALWPETVRALIVDSARWKPEMLTRYPPDEGRPNAEKLLRTFGYGVPDLERALWSARNSLTLIAQSALRPFDRDGSVYKTRDLHLHRLPWPREALEDLGETSVEMRVTLSYFVEPDPARRGEWKSKYRYASHGLRFDVKTARESLRGFRARINRQAREEEAGRRSQGASDSDEWVLGPTLRRVGSLHSDVWQGTAVDLASKDAVAVFPVTGWWRERHHLGRWNAQARYALLVSIHAPEVETDLYTPIATALQVPVIVTT
;
A
#
# COMPACT_ATOMS: atom_id res chain seq x y z
N MET A 1 14.64 24.06 58.67
CA MET A 1 15.50 23.10 57.94
C MET A 1 15.42 23.49 56.47
N CYS A 2 16.26 24.39 55.96
CA CYS A 2 17.61 24.14 55.42
C CYS A 2 17.63 22.89 54.51
N GLY A 3 18.02 22.93 53.23
CA GLY A 3 18.86 23.90 52.53
C GLY A 3 18.69 23.91 51.01
N ALA A 4 19.53 24.73 50.38
CA ALA A 4 19.48 25.21 49.00
C ALA A 4 20.56 24.59 48.08
N LEU A 5 20.43 24.82 46.76
CA LEU A 5 21.50 24.93 45.71
C LEU A 5 22.35 23.65 45.42
N ALA A 6 22.86 23.31 44.21
CA ALA A 6 22.87 23.87 42.86
C ALA A 6 23.39 22.81 41.82
N ILE A 7 23.14 23.07 40.52
CA ILE A 7 23.92 22.71 39.30
C ILE A 7 24.05 21.22 38.90
N SER A 8 23.60 20.89 37.67
CA SER A 8 24.47 20.33 36.62
C SER A 8 23.70 20.12 35.31
N SER A 9 24.20 20.77 34.26
CA SER A 9 23.80 20.58 32.88
C SER A 9 23.98 19.12 32.44
N HIS A 10 22.91 18.44 32.02
CA HIS A 10 22.99 17.45 30.93
C HIS A 10 21.60 17.15 30.37
N ARG A 11 21.55 17.09 29.05
CA ARG A 11 20.36 16.93 28.19
C ARG A 11 19.64 15.62 28.48
N SER A 12 18.34 15.67 28.72
CA SER A 12 17.41 14.61 28.34
C SER A 12 16.06 15.23 27.97
N ALA A 13 15.84 15.36 26.66
CA ALA A 13 14.58 15.81 26.10
C ALA A 13 13.54 14.68 26.21
N VAL A 14 12.86 14.60 27.35
CA VAL A 14 11.53 13.97 27.40
C VAL A 14 10.53 15.04 26.99
N ARG A 15 10.33 15.21 25.67
CA ARG A 15 9.21 16.02 25.16
C ARG A 15 8.06 15.10 24.77
N ARG A 16 6.99 15.25 25.54
CA ARG A 16 5.65 14.65 25.37
C ARG A 16 5.17 14.77 23.93
N MET A 17 4.60 13.68 23.42
CA MET A 17 3.84 13.65 22.18
C MET A 17 2.47 14.30 22.49
N VAL A 18 2.36 15.61 22.27
CA VAL A 18 1.10 16.35 22.33
C VAL A 18 0.66 16.61 20.89
N ALA A 19 -0.47 16.04 20.49
CA ALA A 19 -1.16 16.43 19.27
C ALA A 19 -1.86 17.77 19.54
N SER A 20 -1.28 18.87 19.09
CA SER A 20 -1.98 20.16 19.05
C SER A 20 -2.78 20.25 17.74
N CYS A 21 -4.10 20.38 17.86
CA CYS A 21 -4.96 20.85 16.77
C CYS A 21 -4.65 22.32 16.53
N ASP A 22 -3.72 22.61 15.61
CA ASP A 22 -3.66 23.87 14.89
C ASP A 22 -3.50 23.57 13.40
N SER A 23 -4.33 24.24 12.61
CA SER A 23 -4.81 23.92 11.26
C SER A 23 -3.78 24.08 10.14
N THR A 24 -2.50 23.82 10.36
CA THR A 24 -1.49 24.06 9.31
C THR A 24 -0.23 23.19 9.32
N HIS A 25 -0.13 22.16 10.15
CA HIS A 25 1.05 21.28 10.17
C HIS A 25 0.67 19.80 10.05
N ALA A 26 0.70 19.30 8.81
CA ALA A 26 0.46 17.90 8.47
C ALA A 26 1.78 17.13 8.25
N LEU A 27 1.89 15.95 8.86
CA LEU A 27 3.08 15.07 8.87
C LEU A 27 3.42 14.55 7.45
N VAL A 28 4.70 14.65 7.04
CA VAL A 28 5.30 14.11 5.80
C VAL A 28 6.44 13.13 6.13
N LEU A 29 6.51 11.94 5.50
CA LEU A 29 7.71 11.08 5.52
C LEU A 29 8.53 11.32 4.28
N ALA A 30 9.72 11.85 4.51
CA ALA A 30 10.86 11.67 3.64
C ALA A 30 11.91 10.91 4.46
N ASP A 31 12.56 9.93 3.86
CA ASP A 31 13.89 9.52 4.34
C ASP A 31 14.80 10.73 4.08
N LEU A 32 15.10 11.50 5.14
CA LEU A 32 16.00 12.65 5.04
C LEU A 32 17.43 12.12 5.17
N PRO A 33 18.33 12.45 4.24
CA PRO A 33 19.67 11.90 4.25
C PRO A 33 20.39 12.29 5.55
N SER A 34 20.75 11.26 6.32
CA SER A 34 21.81 11.26 7.33
C SER A 34 21.77 12.39 8.37
N ARG A 35 20.93 12.24 9.42
CA ARG A 35 21.21 12.69 10.81
C ARG A 35 20.12 12.36 11.85
N CYS A 36 18.93 11.89 11.47
CA CYS A 36 17.86 11.57 12.43
C CYS A 36 17.69 10.05 12.63
N ARG A 37 18.00 9.54 13.83
CA ARG A 37 17.83 8.12 14.23
C ARG A 37 16.37 7.71 14.52
N PHE A 38 15.38 8.34 13.91
CA PHE A 38 13.97 8.05 14.18
C PHE A 38 13.30 7.43 12.96
N ARG A 39 12.84 6.17 13.12
CA ARG A 39 11.90 5.51 12.21
C ARG A 39 10.56 6.20 12.37
N ARG A 40 10.00 6.80 11.32
CA ARG A 40 8.72 7.51 11.39
C ARG A 40 7.78 6.92 10.35
N TRP A 41 6.48 6.94 10.66
CA TRP A 41 5.36 6.30 9.99
C TRP A 41 4.31 7.35 9.64
N ILE A 42 3.85 7.46 8.38
CA ILE A 42 2.94 8.53 7.93
C ILE A 42 1.86 8.03 6.98
N CYS A 43 0.63 8.36 7.34
CA CYS A 43 -0.58 8.22 6.54
C CYS A 43 -1.17 9.62 6.36
N ARG A 44 -1.63 9.97 5.16
CA ARG A 44 -2.29 11.26 4.92
C ARG A 44 -3.52 11.10 4.03
N SER A 45 -4.54 11.89 4.36
CA SER A 45 -5.75 12.09 3.58
C SER A 45 -5.50 13.09 2.44
N PRO A 46 -6.12 12.92 1.27
CA PRO A 46 -6.41 14.05 0.41
C PRO A 46 -7.32 15.02 1.17
N ILE A 47 -6.91 16.29 1.22
CA ILE A 47 -7.61 17.35 1.96
C ILE A 47 -8.98 17.57 1.30
N SER A 48 -10.06 17.54 2.09
CA SER A 48 -11.33 18.16 1.72
C SER A 48 -11.30 19.62 2.19
N PHE A 49 -11.45 20.56 1.26
CA PHE A 49 -11.73 21.96 1.61
C PHE A 49 -13.25 22.18 1.63
N SER A 50 -13.69 22.91 2.65
CA SER A 50 -14.97 23.63 2.77
C SER A 50 -16.19 22.89 3.35
N ARG A 51 -16.69 23.49 4.44
CA ARG A 51 -17.93 23.18 5.18
C ARG A 51 -19.21 23.65 4.47
N SER A 52 -19.15 24.09 3.21
CA SER A 52 -20.28 24.74 2.55
C SER A 52 -20.20 24.73 1.02
N VAL A 53 -19.60 23.71 0.41
CA VAL A 53 -19.81 23.46 -1.03
C VAL A 53 -20.92 22.43 -1.13
N PRO A 54 -22.09 22.75 -1.71
CA PRO A 54 -23.05 21.74 -2.10
C PRO A 54 -22.28 20.67 -2.88
N ARG A 55 -22.34 19.40 -2.46
CA ARG A 55 -21.69 18.30 -3.18
C ARG A 55 -22.46 17.96 -4.45
N ASP A 56 -22.81 19.01 -5.20
CA ASP A 56 -23.43 18.97 -6.50
C ASP A 56 -22.56 18.11 -7.40
N GLY A 57 -23.15 17.02 -7.88
CA GLY A 57 -22.47 16.09 -8.77
C GLY A 57 -21.71 14.96 -8.09
N TYR A 58 -21.92 14.63 -6.80
CA TYR A 58 -21.59 13.27 -6.33
C TYR A 58 -22.36 12.23 -7.17
N PRO A 59 -21.72 11.17 -7.68
CA PRO A 59 -20.33 10.78 -7.45
C PRO A 59 -19.30 11.28 -8.49
N ASP A 60 -19.73 11.95 -9.56
CA ASP A 60 -18.87 12.39 -10.65
C ASP A 60 -17.76 13.35 -10.18
N SER A 61 -18.02 14.17 -9.18
CA SER A 61 -17.04 15.07 -8.56
C SER A 61 -15.80 14.31 -8.04
N ASN A 62 -15.97 13.13 -7.43
CA ASN A 62 -14.87 12.31 -6.92
C ASN A 62 -13.94 11.80 -8.04
N PHE A 63 -14.46 11.69 -9.26
CA PHE A 63 -13.73 11.17 -10.41
C PHE A 63 -12.97 12.23 -11.18
N VAL A 64 -13.36 13.49 -11.05
CA VAL A 64 -12.67 14.62 -11.66
C VAL A 64 -11.68 15.27 -10.70
N GLU A 65 -11.96 15.23 -9.39
CA GLU A 65 -11.07 15.78 -8.38
C GLU A 65 -9.88 14.84 -8.10
N GLY A 66 -8.68 15.33 -8.44
CA GLY A 66 -7.43 14.63 -8.23
C GLY A 66 -6.97 14.67 -6.78
N ILE A 67 -6.30 13.61 -6.32
CA ILE A 67 -5.69 13.56 -4.98
C ILE A 67 -4.71 14.73 -4.77
N HIS A 68 -4.84 15.41 -3.65
CA HIS A 68 -4.06 16.61 -3.33
C HIS A 68 -2.67 16.31 -2.77
N ASP A 69 -1.79 17.31 -2.82
CA ASP A 69 -0.51 17.27 -2.13
C ASP A 69 -0.72 16.99 -0.62
N PRO A 70 0.04 16.06 -0.02
CA PRO A 70 1.15 15.26 -0.52
C PRO A 70 0.74 13.81 -0.80
N GLY A 71 -0.56 13.50 -0.92
CA GLY A 71 -1.06 12.16 -1.21
C GLY A 71 -0.58 11.59 -2.56
N GLN A 72 0.01 12.44 -3.39
CA GLN A 72 0.64 12.10 -4.66
C GLN A 72 2.05 11.49 -4.49
N ALA A 73 2.65 11.59 -3.30
CA ALA A 73 4.02 11.14 -3.06
C ALA A 73 4.15 9.62 -3.21
N TRP A 74 5.19 9.18 -3.92
CA TRP A 74 5.42 7.75 -4.18
C TRP A 74 5.65 6.93 -2.91
N ASN A 75 6.26 7.53 -1.88
CA ASN A 75 6.60 6.85 -0.63
C ASN A 75 5.47 6.85 0.40
N ALA A 76 4.50 7.76 0.28
CA ALA A 76 3.40 7.86 1.23
C ALA A 76 2.42 6.69 1.05
N LEU A 77 1.83 6.24 2.16
CA LEU A 77 0.60 5.46 2.14
C LEU A 77 -0.58 6.42 2.18
N THR A 78 -1.21 6.62 1.03
CA THR A 78 -2.34 7.51 0.77
C THR A 78 -3.62 6.73 0.96
N VAL A 79 -4.53 7.29 1.76
CA VAL A 79 -5.74 6.60 2.19
C VAL A 79 -6.96 7.36 1.65
N GLY A 80 -7.77 6.67 0.86
CA GLY A 80 -9.10 7.16 0.48
C GLY A 80 -10.16 6.76 1.50
N ALA A 81 -11.35 7.32 1.36
CA ALA A 81 -12.50 6.98 2.19
C ALA A 81 -13.55 6.24 1.36
N TYR A 82 -14.09 5.15 1.90
CA TYR A 82 -15.35 4.57 1.44
C TYR A 82 -16.43 4.80 2.51
N ALA A 83 -17.70 4.66 2.14
CA ALA A 83 -18.83 4.80 3.07
C ALA A 83 -19.52 3.45 3.29
N ASP A 84 -19.63 3.01 4.54
CA ASP A 84 -20.47 1.85 4.92
C ASP A 84 -21.72 2.26 5.71
N ARG A 85 -21.62 3.38 6.44
CA ARG A 85 -22.68 3.87 7.31
C ARG A 85 -23.78 4.51 6.48
N VAL A 86 -24.99 3.99 6.60
CA VAL A 86 -26.15 4.48 5.84
C VAL A 86 -27.42 4.65 6.68
N GLU A 87 -27.39 4.21 7.93
CA GLU A 87 -28.54 4.29 8.83
C GLU A 87 -28.64 5.69 9.42
N ILE A 88 -29.84 6.27 9.31
CA ILE A 88 -30.22 7.54 9.92
C ILE A 88 -31.50 7.25 10.70
N THR A 89 -31.46 7.44 12.02
CA THR A 89 -32.61 7.18 12.90
C THR A 89 -33.06 8.42 13.65
N ASP A 90 -32.25 9.48 13.65
CA ASP A 90 -32.59 10.74 14.28
C ASP A 90 -33.79 11.42 13.56
N PRO A 91 -34.91 11.67 14.28
CA PRO A 91 -36.08 12.35 13.71
C PRO A 91 -35.81 13.76 13.16
N GLU A 92 -34.74 14.44 13.58
CA GLU A 92 -34.33 15.73 13.01
C GLU A 92 -33.97 15.62 11.52
N PHE A 93 -33.53 14.44 11.09
CA PHE A 93 -33.17 14.13 9.72
C PHE A 93 -34.27 13.32 9.00
N ASP A 94 -35.53 13.47 9.40
CA ASP A 94 -36.65 12.88 8.66
C ASP A 94 -36.66 13.39 7.20
N GLY A 95 -36.83 12.46 6.27
CA GLY A 95 -36.69 12.73 4.85
C GLY A 95 -35.26 12.95 4.35
N TYR A 96 -34.23 12.56 5.12
CA TYR A 96 -32.87 12.41 4.62
C TYR A 96 -32.54 10.94 4.34
N THR A 97 -31.61 10.73 3.42
CA THR A 97 -31.02 9.41 3.12
C THR A 97 -29.51 9.53 3.05
N ALA A 98 -28.79 8.41 3.16
CA ALA A 98 -27.35 8.41 3.00
C ALA A 98 -26.95 8.75 1.55
N LEU A 99 -25.97 9.63 1.38
CA LEU A 99 -25.52 10.14 0.08
C LEU A 99 -24.79 9.07 -0.74
N ALA A 100 -23.83 8.38 -0.12
CA ALA A 100 -23.13 7.25 -0.73
C ALA A 100 -23.83 5.93 -0.40
N LYS A 101 -23.81 4.99 -1.35
CA LYS A 101 -24.25 3.61 -1.12
C LYS A 101 -23.23 2.89 -0.22
N PRO A 102 -23.65 1.86 0.55
CA PRO A 102 -22.73 1.04 1.32
C PRO A 102 -21.63 0.45 0.44
N GLY A 103 -20.40 0.42 0.95
CA GLY A 103 -19.21 -0.08 0.25
C GLY A 103 -18.70 0.83 -0.89
N ASP A 104 -19.39 1.92 -1.21
CA ASP A 104 -19.01 2.82 -2.29
C ASP A 104 -18.04 3.92 -1.84
N LEU A 105 -17.44 4.63 -2.80
CA LEU A 105 -16.50 5.71 -2.52
C LEU A 105 -17.17 6.81 -1.68
N GLY A 106 -16.51 7.22 -0.60
CA GLY A 106 -17.05 8.21 0.33
C GLY A 106 -17.18 9.57 -0.34
N PRO A 107 -18.19 10.41 0.03
CA PRO A 107 -18.52 11.61 -0.73
C PRO A 107 -17.41 12.65 -0.91
N SER A 108 -16.37 12.68 -0.05
CA SER A 108 -15.21 13.60 -0.16
C SER A 108 -13.92 12.91 -0.59
N SER A 109 -13.95 11.63 -0.98
CA SER A 109 -12.74 10.95 -1.40
C SER A 109 -12.35 11.39 -2.81
N THR A 110 -11.09 11.75 -3.01
CA THR A 110 -10.54 12.10 -4.33
C THR A 110 -9.82 10.92 -4.94
N THR A 111 -9.71 10.87 -6.27
CA THR A 111 -9.13 9.71 -6.99
C THR A 111 -7.91 10.11 -7.82
N SER A 112 -7.25 9.13 -8.44
CA SER A 112 -6.21 9.37 -9.45
C SER A 112 -6.67 9.05 -10.88
N LEU A 113 -7.98 9.03 -11.13
CA LEU A 113 -8.56 8.70 -12.43
C LEU A 113 -8.15 9.67 -13.54
N THR A 114 -8.04 10.95 -13.22
CA THR A 114 -7.65 12.01 -14.17
C THR A 114 -6.13 12.14 -14.37
N TRP A 115 -5.32 11.39 -13.63
CA TRP A 115 -3.87 11.53 -13.68
C TRP A 115 -3.25 10.92 -14.94
N GLU A 116 -2.19 11.54 -15.43
CA GLU A 116 -1.44 11.02 -16.58
C GLU A 116 -0.79 9.67 -16.24
N ARG A 117 -1.26 8.61 -16.91
CA ARG A 117 -0.97 7.20 -16.61
C ARG A 117 0.52 6.84 -16.60
N SER A 118 1.31 7.54 -17.41
CA SER A 118 2.74 7.26 -17.61
C SER A 118 3.66 7.93 -16.57
N LYS A 119 3.15 8.89 -15.80
CA LYS A 119 3.95 9.75 -14.90
C LYS A 119 3.64 9.55 -13.42
N TRP A 120 2.37 9.34 -13.08
CA TRP A 120 1.91 9.34 -11.69
C TRP A 120 1.66 7.92 -11.16
N PRO A 121 1.94 7.66 -9.87
CA PRO A 121 1.64 6.39 -9.25
C PRO A 121 0.13 6.18 -9.14
N LEU A 122 -0.28 4.92 -8.97
CA LEU A 122 -1.66 4.57 -8.67
C LEU A 122 -1.98 4.98 -7.24
N LYS A 123 -3.03 5.80 -7.05
CA LYS A 123 -3.47 6.31 -5.75
C LYS A 123 -5.02 6.38 -5.68
N PRO A 124 -5.66 6.26 -4.50
CA PRO A 124 -5.05 5.99 -3.19
C PRO A 124 -4.41 4.60 -3.15
N ASP A 125 -3.61 4.28 -2.13
CA ASP A 125 -3.06 2.92 -2.00
C ASP A 125 -4.08 1.97 -1.37
N VAL A 126 -4.90 2.47 -0.43
CA VAL A 126 -5.97 1.72 0.25
C VAL A 126 -7.15 2.64 0.57
N VAL A 127 -8.29 2.06 0.92
CA VAL A 127 -9.47 2.79 1.43
C VAL A 127 -9.93 2.24 2.78
N LEU A 128 -10.40 3.11 3.68
CA LEU A 128 -11.05 2.72 4.94
C LEU A 128 -12.38 3.47 5.12
N ASP A 129 -13.21 3.04 6.07
CA ASP A 129 -14.49 3.67 6.36
C ASP A 129 -14.26 5.13 6.76
N GLY A 130 -14.72 6.06 5.95
CA GLY A 130 -14.72 7.49 6.28
C GLY A 130 -16.06 7.95 6.83
N GLY A 131 -17.05 7.08 6.94
CA GLY A 131 -18.42 7.49 7.17
C GLY A 131 -19.04 8.11 5.92
N ASN A 132 -20.19 8.72 6.10
CA ASN A 132 -21.08 9.16 5.03
C ASN A 132 -21.68 10.54 5.35
N GLN A 133 -22.47 11.06 4.42
CA GLN A 133 -23.24 12.28 4.60
C GLN A 133 -24.70 12.00 4.30
N ALA A 134 -25.59 12.78 4.88
CA ALA A 134 -27.01 12.69 4.61
C ALA A 134 -27.36 13.67 3.49
N ILE A 135 -28.26 13.27 2.60
CA ILE A 135 -28.84 14.12 1.56
C ILE A 135 -30.36 14.18 1.76
N SER A 136 -30.90 15.40 1.71
CA SER A 136 -32.35 15.62 1.79
C SER A 136 -33.06 14.97 0.59
N ASN A 137 -34.32 14.58 0.77
CA ASN A 137 -35.11 13.95 -0.31
C ASN A 137 -35.28 14.85 -1.55
N ASP A 138 -35.33 16.17 -1.36
CA ASP A 138 -35.35 17.16 -2.46
C ASP A 138 -33.96 17.41 -3.07
N ARG A 139 -32.92 16.74 -2.55
CA ARG A 139 -31.52 16.77 -2.98
C ARG A 139 -30.87 18.15 -2.92
N ARG A 140 -31.41 19.07 -2.12
CA ARG A 140 -30.90 20.45 -1.98
C ARG A 140 -29.87 20.61 -0.88
N PHE A 141 -29.92 19.76 0.14
CA PHE A 141 -29.06 19.86 1.32
C PHE A 141 -28.26 18.57 1.50
N VAL A 142 -26.97 18.74 1.79
CA VAL A 142 -26.07 17.65 2.16
C VAL A 142 -25.46 18.02 3.50
N ASP A 143 -25.80 17.24 4.52
CA ASP A 143 -25.44 17.54 5.90
C ASP A 143 -24.59 16.43 6.53
N PRO A 144 -23.62 16.80 7.38
CA PRO A 144 -22.95 15.83 8.23
C PRO A 144 -23.91 15.37 9.33
N VAL A 145 -24.08 14.05 9.44
CA VAL A 145 -24.88 13.42 10.51
C VAL A 145 -23.96 12.57 11.38
N ASP A 146 -24.11 12.67 12.70
CA ASP A 146 -23.25 11.96 13.65
C ASP A 146 -23.39 10.42 13.51
N GLU A 147 -24.59 9.92 13.22
CA GLU A 147 -24.86 8.48 12.96
C GLU A 147 -24.10 7.94 11.74
N LEU A 148 -23.88 8.80 10.74
CA LEU A 148 -23.13 8.48 9.53
C LEU A 148 -21.62 8.68 9.70
N SER A 149 -21.17 9.20 10.84
CA SER A 149 -19.78 9.50 11.13
C SER A 149 -19.12 8.44 12.02
N LEU A 150 -17.81 8.52 12.19
CA LEU A 150 -17.05 7.71 13.13
C LEU A 150 -16.89 8.43 14.46
N LEU A 151 -17.02 7.70 15.56
CA LEU A 151 -16.79 8.24 16.90
C LEU A 151 -15.29 8.19 17.25
N THR A 152 -14.73 9.29 17.74
CA THR A 152 -13.35 9.37 18.23
C THR A 152 -13.26 10.19 19.52
N THR A 153 -12.09 10.17 20.17
CA THR A 153 -11.83 10.98 21.37
C THR A 153 -11.66 12.45 21.02
N TYR A 154 -12.28 13.33 21.82
CA TYR A 154 -12.06 14.76 21.66
C TYR A 154 -10.73 15.19 22.29
N TRP A 155 -10.09 16.20 21.72
CA TRP A 155 -8.76 16.66 22.13
C TRP A 155 -8.73 17.36 23.50
N ARG A 156 -9.89 17.78 24.02
CA ARG A 156 -10.07 18.28 25.40
C ARG A 156 -11.08 17.42 26.16
N PRO A 157 -10.62 16.32 26.77
CA PRO A 157 -11.50 15.36 27.46
C PRO A 157 -12.37 15.97 28.57
N GLN A 158 -11.94 17.09 29.15
CA GLN A 158 -12.68 17.81 30.20
C GLN A 158 -13.88 18.61 29.68
N GLU A 159 -13.89 18.98 28.39
CA GLU A 159 -15.00 19.71 27.76
C GLU A 159 -15.99 18.74 27.10
N LYS A 160 -15.46 17.73 26.40
CA LYS A 160 -16.22 16.69 25.72
C LYS A 160 -15.35 15.43 25.70
N GLN A 161 -15.95 14.26 25.93
CA GLN A 161 -15.18 13.00 25.88
C GLN A 161 -14.99 12.50 24.44
N PHE A 162 -16.05 12.55 23.63
CA PHE A 162 -16.06 12.00 22.28
C PHE A 162 -16.58 13.00 21.25
N VAL A 163 -16.17 12.84 20.00
CA VAL A 163 -16.61 13.67 18.89
C VAL A 163 -16.77 12.82 17.64
N ALA A 164 -17.74 13.16 16.79
CA ALA A 164 -17.86 12.60 15.47
C ALA A 164 -16.74 13.12 14.55
N THR A 165 -16.19 12.23 13.73
CA THR A 165 -15.22 12.53 12.69
C THR A 165 -15.55 11.71 11.46
N GLY A 166 -15.15 12.16 10.28
CA GLY A 166 -15.45 11.45 9.06
C GLY A 166 -14.43 11.73 7.97
N GLU A 167 -14.85 11.37 6.77
CA GLU A 167 -14.16 11.57 5.52
C GLU A 167 -12.79 10.88 5.47
N THR A 168 -11.94 11.34 4.56
CA THR A 168 -10.58 10.84 4.36
C THR A 168 -9.72 10.98 5.61
N SER A 169 -10.00 11.94 6.49
CA SER A 169 -9.31 12.12 7.78
C SER A 169 -9.56 10.95 8.74
N ALA A 170 -10.82 10.51 8.88
CA ALA A 170 -11.16 9.35 9.70
C ALA A 170 -10.58 8.04 9.11
N ALA A 171 -10.66 7.87 7.79
CA ALA A 171 -10.03 6.74 7.11
C ALA A 171 -8.50 6.69 7.33
N THR A 172 -7.84 7.85 7.23
CA THR A 172 -6.40 7.99 7.47
C THR A 172 -6.02 7.67 8.92
N ALA A 173 -6.81 8.13 9.89
CA ALA A 173 -6.58 7.83 11.29
C ALA A 173 -6.66 6.32 11.58
N GLN A 174 -7.57 5.61 10.94
CA GLN A 174 -7.67 4.15 11.05
C GLN A 174 -6.47 3.44 10.40
N ALA A 175 -6.02 3.85 9.22
CA ALA A 175 -4.79 3.29 8.63
C ALA A 175 -3.57 3.50 9.53
N ALA A 176 -3.45 4.69 10.13
CA ALA A 176 -2.39 5.00 11.09
C ALA A 176 -2.48 4.11 12.35
N ARG A 177 -3.69 3.83 12.83
CA ARG A 177 -3.93 2.87 13.92
C ARG A 177 -3.47 1.46 13.54
N ILE A 178 -3.82 0.96 12.36
CA ILE A 178 -3.38 -0.35 11.87
C ILE A 178 -1.84 -0.41 11.85
N ALA A 179 -1.20 0.59 11.24
CA ALA A 179 0.26 0.68 11.20
C ALA A 179 0.90 0.68 12.60
N ALA A 180 0.32 1.44 13.54
CA ALA A 180 0.80 1.51 14.92
C ALA A 180 0.67 0.16 15.65
N ILE A 181 -0.44 -0.56 15.46
CA ILE A 181 -0.65 -1.88 16.07
C ILE A 181 0.35 -2.90 15.51
N ILE A 182 0.53 -2.93 14.19
CA ILE A 182 1.54 -3.83 13.56
C ILE A 182 2.93 -3.48 14.08
N HIS A 183 3.30 -2.20 14.13
CA HIS A 183 4.63 -1.81 14.59
C HIS A 183 4.84 -2.09 16.09
N ALA A 184 3.81 -1.94 16.91
CA ALA A 184 3.85 -2.30 18.32
C ALA A 184 4.02 -3.81 18.53
N GLY A 185 3.34 -4.63 17.72
CA GLY A 185 3.48 -6.08 17.73
C GLY A 185 4.82 -6.58 17.18
N TYR A 186 5.40 -5.87 16.22
CA TYR A 186 6.67 -6.25 15.57
C TYR A 186 7.62 -5.04 15.39
N PRO A 187 8.28 -4.56 16.47
CA PRO A 187 9.09 -3.34 16.44
C PRO A 187 10.30 -3.39 15.49
N ALA A 188 10.78 -4.60 15.15
CA ALA A 188 11.90 -4.80 14.24
C ALA A 188 11.52 -4.59 12.75
N LEU A 189 10.23 -4.58 12.42
CA LEU A 189 9.78 -4.37 11.05
C LEU A 189 10.14 -2.97 10.56
N TRP A 190 10.51 -2.92 9.29
CA TRP A 190 10.84 -1.70 8.58
C TRP A 190 9.57 -0.95 8.16
N PRO A 191 9.65 0.38 7.99
CA PRO A 191 8.63 1.19 7.35
C PRO A 191 8.03 0.57 6.06
N GLU A 192 8.92 0.06 5.21
CA GLU A 192 8.58 -0.57 3.95
C GLU A 192 7.71 -1.83 4.16
N THR A 193 7.99 -2.59 5.22
CA THR A 193 7.38 -3.90 5.50
C THR A 193 5.98 -3.78 6.05
N VAL A 194 5.74 -2.89 7.02
CA VAL A 194 4.37 -2.69 7.51
C VAL A 194 3.51 -2.00 6.42
N ARG A 195 4.11 -1.26 5.47
CA ARG A 195 3.38 -0.64 4.35
C ARG A 195 2.93 -1.74 3.40
N ALA A 196 3.83 -2.70 3.15
CA ALA A 196 3.50 -3.92 2.44
C ALA A 196 2.43 -4.72 3.19
N LEU A 197 2.52 -4.95 4.51
CA LEU A 197 1.52 -5.70 5.27
C LEU A 197 0.11 -5.11 5.17
N ILE A 198 -0.03 -3.79 5.28
CA ILE A 198 -1.32 -3.12 5.15
C ILE A 198 -1.91 -3.38 3.75
N VAL A 199 -1.11 -3.22 2.72
CA VAL A 199 -1.54 -3.39 1.33
C VAL A 199 -1.79 -4.85 0.97
N ASP A 200 -0.95 -5.76 1.47
CA ASP A 200 -1.09 -7.21 1.28
C ASP A 200 -2.39 -7.73 1.90
N SER A 201 -2.74 -7.15 3.05
CA SER A 201 -4.00 -7.40 3.75
C SER A 201 -5.20 -6.70 3.14
N ALA A 202 -5.09 -5.97 2.03
CA ALA A 202 -6.22 -5.25 1.44
C ALA A 202 -7.01 -6.09 0.44
N ARG A 203 -8.34 -5.95 0.44
CA ARG A 203 -9.23 -6.57 -0.56
C ARG A 203 -10.31 -5.59 -1.01
N TRP A 204 -10.71 -5.68 -2.27
CA TRP A 204 -11.89 -4.99 -2.76
C TRP A 204 -13.15 -5.64 -2.19
N LYS A 205 -14.07 -4.81 -1.71
CA LYS A 205 -15.40 -5.28 -1.33
C LYS A 205 -16.22 -5.63 -2.59
N PRO A 206 -17.23 -6.52 -2.49
CA PRO A 206 -18.12 -6.82 -3.62
C PRO A 206 -18.72 -5.58 -4.27
N GLU A 207 -19.10 -4.58 -3.47
CA GLU A 207 -19.70 -3.32 -3.94
C GLU A 207 -18.72 -2.48 -4.76
N MET A 208 -17.42 -2.55 -4.46
CA MET A 208 -16.38 -1.87 -5.24
C MET A 208 -16.21 -2.53 -6.62
N LEU A 209 -16.31 -3.86 -6.67
CA LEU A 209 -16.21 -4.64 -7.90
C LEU A 209 -17.41 -4.40 -8.83
N THR A 210 -18.61 -4.27 -8.28
CA THR A 210 -19.81 -4.00 -9.10
C THR A 210 -19.78 -2.61 -9.73
N ARG A 211 -19.05 -1.65 -9.14
CA ARG A 211 -18.91 -0.30 -9.69
C ARG A 211 -18.19 -0.28 -11.04
N TYR A 212 -17.20 -1.15 -11.20
CA TYR A 212 -16.49 -1.33 -12.46
C TYR A 212 -16.61 -2.80 -12.85
N PRO A 213 -17.75 -3.19 -13.45
CA PRO A 213 -18.03 -4.58 -13.76
C PRO A 213 -16.90 -5.15 -14.62
N PRO A 214 -16.60 -6.45 -14.44
CA PRO A 214 -15.53 -7.08 -15.19
C PRO A 214 -15.82 -7.05 -16.69
N ASP A 215 -14.77 -6.82 -17.47
CA ASP A 215 -14.80 -6.92 -18.92
C ASP A 215 -14.18 -8.27 -19.28
N GLU A 216 -14.89 -9.09 -20.07
CA GLU A 216 -14.50 -10.48 -20.39
C GLU A 216 -14.15 -11.33 -19.15
N GLY A 217 -14.84 -11.10 -18.02
CA GLY A 217 -14.60 -11.81 -16.76
C GLY A 217 -13.38 -11.31 -15.96
N ARG A 218 -12.66 -10.28 -16.43
CA ARG A 218 -11.55 -9.67 -15.70
C ARG A 218 -11.94 -8.33 -15.06
N PRO A 219 -11.52 -8.06 -13.81
CA PRO A 219 -11.83 -6.79 -13.17
C PRO A 219 -11.22 -5.63 -13.95
N ASN A 220 -11.89 -4.47 -13.97
CA ASN A 220 -11.32 -3.24 -14.50
C ASN A 220 -10.27 -2.68 -13.52
N ALA A 221 -9.16 -3.42 -13.40
CA ALA A 221 -8.23 -3.30 -12.29
C ALA A 221 -7.59 -1.92 -12.19
N GLU A 222 -7.33 -1.26 -13.32
CA GLU A 222 -6.80 0.11 -13.29
C GLU A 222 -7.80 1.11 -12.70
N LYS A 223 -9.09 1.05 -13.11
CA LYS A 223 -10.12 1.93 -12.53
C LYS A 223 -10.32 1.65 -11.05
N LEU A 224 -10.33 0.38 -10.66
CA LEU A 224 -10.40 -0.03 -9.25
C LEU A 224 -9.22 0.52 -8.45
N LEU A 225 -7.98 0.35 -8.91
CA LEU A 225 -6.79 0.87 -8.24
C LEU A 225 -6.79 2.40 -8.13
N ARG A 226 -7.22 3.10 -9.19
CA ARG A 226 -7.26 4.57 -9.18
C ARG A 226 -8.38 5.15 -8.32
N THR A 227 -9.35 4.34 -7.92
CA THR A 227 -10.53 4.75 -7.14
C THR A 227 -10.43 4.28 -5.68
N PHE A 228 -10.14 3.00 -5.49
CA PHE A 228 -10.14 2.30 -4.20
C PHE A 228 -8.75 1.80 -3.77
N GLY A 229 -7.71 2.04 -4.56
CA GLY A 229 -6.40 1.44 -4.32
C GLY A 229 -6.47 -0.08 -4.36
N TYR A 230 -5.70 -0.75 -3.50
CA TYR A 230 -5.73 -2.19 -3.30
C TYR A 230 -6.94 -2.67 -2.47
N GLY A 231 -7.84 -1.76 -2.08
CA GLY A 231 -9.06 -2.03 -1.33
C GLY A 231 -8.95 -1.74 0.16
N VAL A 232 -9.75 -2.47 0.96
CA VAL A 232 -9.87 -2.29 2.40
C VAL A 232 -8.88 -3.21 3.14
N PRO A 233 -7.91 -2.66 3.90
CA PRO A 233 -6.97 -3.44 4.69
C PRO A 233 -7.66 -4.11 5.88
N ASP A 234 -7.20 -5.30 6.23
CA ASP A 234 -7.70 -6.08 7.36
C ASP A 234 -6.60 -6.27 8.41
N LEU A 235 -6.85 -5.78 9.62
CA LEU A 235 -5.85 -5.78 10.69
C LEU A 235 -5.49 -7.20 11.13
N GLU A 236 -6.48 -8.08 11.29
CA GLU A 236 -6.24 -9.45 11.76
C GLU A 236 -5.42 -10.22 10.75
N ARG A 237 -5.75 -10.11 9.46
CA ARG A 237 -4.96 -10.67 8.37
C ARG A 237 -3.56 -10.09 8.32
N ALA A 238 -3.38 -8.78 8.48
CA ALA A 238 -2.05 -8.18 8.51
C ALA A 238 -1.19 -8.73 9.66
N LEU A 239 -1.77 -8.88 10.86
CA LEU A 239 -1.11 -9.45 12.02
C LEU A 239 -0.83 -10.95 11.87
N TRP A 240 -1.76 -11.67 11.25
CA TRP A 240 -1.63 -13.09 10.93
C TRP A 240 -0.51 -13.30 9.91
N SER A 241 -0.48 -12.57 8.80
CA SER A 241 0.60 -12.63 7.80
C SER A 241 1.96 -12.32 8.41
N ALA A 242 2.03 -11.42 9.40
CA ALA A 242 3.28 -11.12 10.10
C ALA A 242 3.77 -12.25 11.04
N ARG A 243 2.86 -13.10 11.54
CA ARG A 243 3.17 -14.28 12.36
C ARG A 243 3.39 -15.55 11.54
N ASN A 244 2.73 -15.63 10.39
CA ASN A 244 2.49 -16.90 9.74
C ASN A 244 3.62 -17.29 8.78
N SER A 245 4.08 -18.53 8.92
CA SER A 245 5.07 -19.17 8.06
C SER A 245 4.65 -19.33 6.59
N LEU A 246 3.34 -19.29 6.29
CA LEU A 246 2.77 -19.22 4.93
C LEU A 246 3.13 -17.92 4.21
N THR A 247 3.52 -16.89 4.96
CA THR A 247 3.91 -15.59 4.41
C THR A 247 5.43 -15.46 4.44
N LEU A 248 6.05 -15.42 3.26
CA LEU A 248 7.45 -15.02 3.19
C LEU A 248 7.53 -13.50 3.40
N ILE A 249 8.19 -13.07 4.48
CA ILE A 249 8.55 -11.66 4.70
C ILE A 249 10.06 -11.51 4.58
N ALA A 250 10.53 -10.91 3.49
CA ALA A 250 11.94 -10.63 3.26
C ALA A 250 12.22 -9.12 3.33
N GLN A 251 13.07 -8.72 4.28
CA GLN A 251 13.62 -7.36 4.38
C GLN A 251 15.07 -7.39 3.93
N SER A 252 15.38 -6.72 2.82
CA SER A 252 16.72 -6.82 2.23
C SER A 252 17.16 -5.48 1.64
N ALA A 253 18.45 -5.38 1.34
CA ALA A 253 19.05 -4.23 0.68
C ALA A 253 19.84 -4.73 -0.53
N LEU A 254 19.68 -4.07 -1.67
CA LEU A 254 20.42 -4.34 -2.90
C LEU A 254 21.10 -3.08 -3.40
N ARG A 255 22.16 -3.22 -4.18
CA ARG A 255 22.77 -2.11 -4.92
C ARG A 255 22.23 -2.14 -6.35
N PRO A 256 21.34 -1.21 -6.73
CA PRO A 256 20.63 -1.29 -8.01
C PRO A 256 21.55 -1.07 -9.20
N PHE A 257 22.58 -0.23 -9.06
CA PHE A 257 23.45 0.17 -10.14
C PHE A 257 24.93 0.06 -9.79
N ASP A 258 25.75 0.01 -10.84
CA ASP A 258 27.21 0.09 -10.74
C ASP A 258 27.78 0.86 -11.93
N ARG A 259 29.06 1.18 -11.82
CA ARG A 259 29.85 1.78 -12.89
C ARG A 259 30.94 0.81 -13.30
N ASP A 260 31.00 0.53 -14.60
CA ASP A 260 32.05 -0.24 -15.24
C ASP A 260 32.72 0.64 -16.29
N GLY A 261 33.91 1.16 -15.98
CA GLY A 261 34.55 2.21 -16.76
C GLY A 261 33.68 3.47 -16.88
N SER A 262 33.26 3.80 -18.11
CA SER A 262 32.37 4.91 -18.42
C SER A 262 30.87 4.53 -18.48
N VAL A 263 30.54 3.25 -18.35
CA VAL A 263 29.17 2.73 -18.53
C VAL A 263 28.52 2.50 -17.16
N TYR A 264 27.31 3.04 -16.98
CA TYR A 264 26.48 2.80 -15.80
C TYR A 264 25.44 1.73 -16.09
N LYS A 265 25.48 0.63 -15.34
CA LYS A 265 24.66 -0.56 -15.58
C LYS A 265 23.91 -0.99 -14.33
N THR A 266 22.85 -1.78 -14.52
CA THR A 266 22.20 -2.52 -13.43
C THR A 266 23.16 -3.56 -12.85
N ARG A 267 23.05 -3.81 -11.54
CA ARG A 267 24.01 -4.63 -10.79
C ARG A 267 23.36 -5.82 -10.10
N ASP A 268 22.75 -5.59 -8.93
CA ASP A 268 22.27 -6.68 -8.10
C ASP A 268 20.87 -7.13 -8.54
N LEU A 269 20.64 -8.44 -8.54
CA LEU A 269 19.33 -9.08 -8.66
C LEU A 269 19.18 -10.02 -7.47
N HIS A 270 18.11 -9.88 -6.71
CA HIS A 270 17.84 -10.76 -5.58
C HIS A 270 16.86 -11.85 -6.02
N LEU A 271 17.26 -13.10 -5.83
CA LEU A 271 16.40 -14.26 -6.07
C LEU A 271 16.04 -14.87 -4.73
N HIS A 272 14.75 -14.83 -4.39
CA HIS A 272 14.20 -15.44 -3.19
C HIS A 272 13.60 -16.79 -3.55
N ARG A 273 13.99 -17.84 -2.82
CA ARG A 273 13.29 -19.13 -2.89
C ARG A 273 12.07 -19.08 -1.99
N LEU A 274 10.96 -19.56 -2.49
CA LEU A 274 9.70 -19.60 -1.77
C LEU A 274 9.62 -20.93 -1.00
N PRO A 275 9.46 -20.90 0.33
CA PRO A 275 9.46 -22.10 1.17
C PRO A 275 8.09 -22.79 1.13
N TRP A 276 7.61 -23.16 -0.06
CA TRP A 276 6.32 -23.81 -0.23
C TRP A 276 6.31 -25.26 0.30
N PRO A 277 5.22 -25.70 0.93
CA PRO A 277 5.01 -27.09 1.34
C PRO A 277 4.56 -27.84 0.11
N ARG A 278 5.53 -28.18 -0.73
CA ARG A 278 5.26 -28.75 -2.05
C ARG A 278 4.28 -29.91 -1.98
N GLU A 279 4.51 -30.86 -1.07
CA GLU A 279 3.65 -32.03 -0.87
C GLU A 279 2.21 -31.62 -0.51
N ALA A 280 2.03 -30.72 0.48
CA ALA A 280 0.69 -30.28 0.88
C ALA A 280 -0.06 -29.51 -0.22
N LEU A 281 0.66 -28.75 -1.06
CA LEU A 281 0.05 -28.08 -2.22
C LEU A 281 -0.26 -29.05 -3.35
N GLU A 282 0.57 -30.07 -3.56
CA GLU A 282 0.34 -31.13 -4.55
C GLU A 282 -0.86 -32.00 -4.16
N ASP A 283 -1.05 -32.28 -2.86
CA ASP A 283 -2.20 -33.03 -2.32
C ASP A 283 -3.55 -32.31 -2.54
N LEU A 284 -3.54 -30.97 -2.57
CA LEU A 284 -4.72 -30.17 -2.93
C LEU A 284 -5.08 -30.26 -4.42
N GLY A 285 -4.17 -30.76 -5.27
CA GLY A 285 -4.44 -30.97 -6.68
C GLY A 285 -4.90 -29.71 -7.42
N GLU A 286 -6.09 -29.80 -8.01
CA GLU A 286 -6.68 -28.74 -8.85
C GLU A 286 -7.44 -27.67 -8.05
N THR A 287 -7.36 -27.66 -6.71
CA THR A 287 -7.97 -26.59 -5.90
C THR A 287 -7.50 -25.21 -6.34
N SER A 288 -8.44 -24.28 -6.46
CA SER A 288 -8.13 -22.88 -6.78
C SER A 288 -7.45 -22.19 -5.59
N VAL A 289 -6.29 -21.60 -5.84
CA VAL A 289 -5.50 -20.87 -4.85
C VAL A 289 -5.08 -19.51 -5.40
N GLU A 290 -4.84 -18.59 -4.48
CA GLU A 290 -4.32 -17.26 -4.75
C GLU A 290 -2.94 -17.11 -4.12
N MET A 291 -2.00 -16.56 -4.86
CA MET A 291 -0.72 -16.09 -4.33
C MET A 291 -0.64 -14.59 -4.52
N ARG A 292 -0.47 -13.84 -3.43
CA ARG A 292 -0.26 -12.40 -3.47
C ARG A 292 1.23 -12.10 -3.28
N VAL A 293 1.76 -11.23 -4.12
CA VAL A 293 3.13 -10.72 -4.00
C VAL A 293 3.07 -9.21 -3.83
N THR A 294 3.61 -8.72 -2.71
CA THR A 294 3.67 -7.29 -2.39
C THR A 294 5.12 -6.84 -2.20
N LEU A 295 5.60 -5.96 -3.09
CA LEU A 295 6.92 -5.33 -3.06
C LEU A 295 6.78 -3.86 -2.67
N SER A 296 7.46 -3.48 -1.58
CA SER A 296 7.45 -2.11 -1.05
C SER A 296 8.88 -1.63 -0.85
N TYR A 297 9.21 -0.45 -1.39
CA TYR A 297 10.51 0.20 -1.25
C TYR A 297 10.34 1.72 -1.26
N PHE A 298 11.30 2.47 -0.75
CA PHE A 298 11.26 3.93 -0.82
C PHE A 298 12.26 4.47 -1.81
N VAL A 299 11.80 5.44 -2.60
CA VAL A 299 12.62 6.13 -3.60
C VAL A 299 13.03 7.49 -3.07
N GLU A 300 14.21 7.98 -3.48
CA GLU A 300 14.55 9.37 -3.29
C GLU A 300 13.96 10.17 -4.46
N PRO A 301 13.13 11.19 -4.19
CA PRO A 301 12.65 12.07 -5.25
C PRO A 301 13.84 12.84 -5.84
N ASP A 302 13.79 13.10 -7.14
CA ASP A 302 14.82 13.88 -7.82
C ASP A 302 14.93 15.29 -7.22
N PRO A 303 16.14 15.74 -6.85
CA PRO A 303 16.36 17.04 -6.23
C PRO A 303 16.13 18.25 -7.16
N ALA A 304 15.93 18.05 -8.47
CA ALA A 304 15.69 19.15 -9.42
C ALA A 304 14.25 19.72 -9.34
N ARG A 305 14.10 20.99 -9.76
CA ARG A 305 12.85 21.77 -9.66
C ARG A 305 11.64 21.07 -10.32
N ARG A 306 10.46 21.27 -9.73
CA ARG A 306 9.14 20.94 -10.33
C ARG A 306 9.09 21.46 -11.77
N GLY A 307 8.84 20.58 -12.74
CA GLY A 307 8.43 20.98 -14.10
C GLY A 307 9.28 20.48 -15.27
N GLU A 308 10.51 20.00 -15.05
CA GLU A 308 11.39 19.52 -16.15
C GLU A 308 11.39 17.99 -16.32
N TRP A 309 10.28 17.33 -15.97
CA TRP A 309 10.10 15.88 -16.12
C TRP A 309 9.71 15.51 -17.56
N LYS A 310 10.59 15.80 -18.52
CA LYS A 310 10.40 15.39 -19.93
C LYS A 310 10.46 13.86 -20.14
N SER A 311 10.81 13.08 -19.11
CA SER A 311 10.89 11.61 -19.15
C SER A 311 10.40 10.98 -17.85
N LYS A 312 9.67 9.85 -17.96
CA LYS A 312 9.11 9.03 -16.87
C LYS A 312 10.13 8.56 -15.82
N TYR A 313 11.41 8.53 -16.16
CA TYR A 313 12.48 7.97 -15.31
C TYR A 313 13.18 8.99 -14.42
N ARG A 314 12.69 10.23 -14.37
CA ARG A 314 13.39 11.30 -13.69
C ARG A 314 13.02 11.44 -12.22
N TYR A 315 11.79 11.12 -11.80
CA TYR A 315 11.39 11.35 -10.40
C TYR A 315 12.06 10.37 -9.41
N ALA A 316 12.01 9.07 -9.67
CA ALA A 316 12.51 8.05 -8.74
C ALA A 316 14.02 7.84 -8.85
N SER A 317 14.70 7.70 -7.72
CA SER A 317 16.11 7.33 -7.63
C SER A 317 16.45 6.02 -8.34
N HIS A 318 15.61 5.03 -8.12
CA HIS A 318 15.68 3.69 -8.67
C HIS A 318 14.25 3.16 -8.73
N GLY A 319 13.96 2.27 -9.69
CA GLY A 319 12.75 1.46 -9.64
C GLY A 319 13.12 0.04 -9.24
N LEU A 320 12.26 -0.63 -8.49
CA LEU A 320 12.33 -2.08 -8.30
C LEU A 320 11.11 -2.74 -8.92
N ARG A 321 11.32 -3.94 -9.44
CA ARG A 321 10.29 -4.82 -10.01
C ARG A 321 10.39 -6.19 -9.37
N PHE A 322 9.28 -6.90 -9.34
CA PHE A 322 9.29 -8.32 -9.06
C PHE A 322 8.73 -9.10 -10.24
N ASP A 323 9.16 -10.34 -10.33
CA ASP A 323 8.50 -11.34 -11.13
C ASP A 323 8.65 -12.72 -10.47
N VAL A 324 7.74 -13.62 -10.79
CA VAL A 324 7.70 -14.97 -10.22
C VAL A 324 8.07 -15.99 -11.28
N LYS A 325 8.74 -17.05 -10.86
CA LYS A 325 9.00 -18.20 -11.71
C LYS A 325 7.67 -18.82 -12.14
N THR A 326 7.48 -19.09 -13.43
CA THR A 326 6.31 -19.82 -13.94
C THR A 326 6.40 -21.31 -13.60
N ALA A 327 5.27 -22.00 -13.55
CA ALA A 327 5.26 -23.44 -13.21
C ALA A 327 6.08 -24.29 -14.19
N ARG A 328 6.10 -23.90 -15.47
CA ARG A 328 6.74 -24.64 -16.57
C ARG A 328 8.16 -24.19 -16.91
N GLU A 329 8.70 -23.16 -16.25
CA GLU A 329 10.05 -22.67 -16.55
C GLU A 329 11.11 -23.20 -15.57
N SER A 330 12.30 -23.49 -16.08
CA SER A 330 13.44 -23.81 -15.22
C SER A 330 13.98 -22.55 -14.55
N LEU A 331 14.68 -22.72 -13.42
CA LEU A 331 15.31 -21.57 -12.73
C LEU A 331 16.32 -20.81 -13.63
N ARG A 332 17.02 -21.53 -14.52
CA ARG A 332 17.92 -20.92 -15.49
C ARG A 332 17.15 -20.12 -16.55
N GLY A 333 16.04 -20.66 -17.04
CA GLY A 333 15.12 -19.98 -17.95
C GLY A 333 14.54 -18.71 -17.34
N PHE A 334 14.08 -18.80 -16.08
CA PHE A 334 13.59 -17.67 -15.31
C PHE A 334 14.63 -16.56 -15.21
N ARG A 335 15.86 -16.88 -14.78
CA ARG A 335 16.97 -15.89 -14.71
C ARG A 335 17.24 -15.23 -16.06
N ALA A 336 17.25 -15.99 -17.15
CA ALA A 336 17.44 -15.45 -18.49
C ALA A 336 16.30 -14.49 -18.89
N ARG A 337 15.06 -14.82 -18.53
CA ARG A 337 13.87 -13.99 -18.76
C ARG A 337 13.95 -12.66 -18.00
N ILE A 338 14.32 -12.68 -16.72
CA ILE A 338 14.49 -11.44 -15.93
C ILE A 338 15.60 -10.56 -16.49
N ASN A 339 16.74 -11.14 -16.86
CA ASN A 339 17.84 -10.38 -17.46
C ASN A 339 17.42 -9.72 -18.78
N ARG A 340 16.60 -10.40 -19.59
CA ARG A 340 16.04 -9.82 -20.82
C ARG A 340 15.07 -8.69 -20.51
N GLN A 341 14.14 -8.90 -19.57
CA GLN A 341 13.16 -7.91 -19.16
C GLN A 341 13.81 -6.64 -18.60
N ALA A 342 14.85 -6.78 -17.76
CA ALA A 342 15.62 -5.65 -17.25
C ALA A 342 16.22 -4.83 -18.40
N ARG A 343 16.85 -5.48 -19.39
CA ARG A 343 17.44 -4.80 -20.56
C ARG A 343 16.38 -4.13 -21.46
N GLU A 344 15.23 -4.76 -21.66
CA GLU A 344 14.14 -4.19 -22.45
C GLU A 344 13.52 -2.95 -21.79
N GLU A 345 13.30 -3.00 -20.47
CA GLU A 345 12.75 -1.87 -19.71
C GLU A 345 13.75 -0.71 -19.64
N GLU A 346 15.06 -1.00 -19.60
CA GLU A 346 16.13 -0.02 -19.75
C GLU A 346 16.12 0.65 -21.13
N ALA A 347 15.85 -0.11 -22.20
CA ALA A 347 15.70 0.40 -23.56
C ALA A 347 14.36 1.14 -23.78
N GLY A 348 13.55 1.31 -22.73
CA GLY A 348 12.24 1.94 -22.80
C GLY A 348 11.18 1.11 -23.52
N ARG A 349 11.48 -0.16 -23.84
CA ARG A 349 10.58 -1.08 -24.53
C ARG A 349 9.69 -1.79 -23.51
N ARG A 350 8.48 -2.16 -23.93
CA ARG A 350 7.63 -3.05 -23.15
C ARG A 350 8.19 -4.46 -23.27
N SER A 351 8.49 -5.08 -22.14
CA SER A 351 8.83 -6.49 -22.13
C SER A 351 7.60 -7.32 -22.43
N GLN A 352 7.75 -8.39 -23.22
CA GLN A 352 6.69 -9.40 -23.31
C GLN A 352 6.47 -10.01 -21.91
N GLY A 353 5.20 -10.23 -21.55
CA GLY A 353 4.83 -10.88 -20.30
C GLY A 353 5.38 -12.30 -20.22
N ALA A 354 5.37 -12.86 -19.01
CA ALA A 354 5.53 -14.31 -18.87
C ALA A 354 4.33 -15.03 -19.51
N SER A 355 4.46 -16.33 -19.78
CA SER A 355 3.37 -17.12 -20.38
C SER A 355 2.12 -17.18 -19.51
N ASP A 356 2.29 -16.94 -18.21
CA ASP A 356 1.24 -16.95 -17.20
C ASP A 356 0.79 -15.51 -16.82
N SER A 357 0.94 -14.54 -17.73
CA SER A 357 0.56 -13.15 -17.45
C SER A 357 -0.94 -12.96 -17.28
N ASP A 358 -1.73 -13.91 -17.77
CA ASP A 358 -3.20 -13.88 -17.79
C ASP A 358 -3.82 -14.33 -16.47
N GLU A 359 -3.05 -15.04 -15.66
CA GLU A 359 -3.35 -15.54 -14.33
C GLU A 359 -3.09 -14.48 -13.25
N TRP A 360 -2.56 -13.31 -13.62
CA TRP A 360 -2.35 -12.19 -12.72
C TRP A 360 -3.47 -11.15 -12.87
N VAL A 361 -4.05 -10.73 -11.74
CA VAL A 361 -5.17 -9.78 -11.72
C VAL A 361 -4.79 -8.40 -12.28
N LEU A 362 -3.60 -7.88 -11.92
CA LEU A 362 -3.11 -6.61 -12.45
C LEU A 362 -2.19 -6.79 -13.65
N GLY A 363 -1.43 -7.88 -13.62
CA GLY A 363 -0.44 -8.21 -14.62
C GLY A 363 0.76 -7.26 -14.64
N PRO A 364 1.71 -7.56 -15.54
CA PRO A 364 2.99 -6.87 -15.56
C PRO A 364 2.90 -5.40 -15.98
N THR A 365 1.80 -4.89 -16.55
CA THR A 365 1.75 -3.48 -16.98
C THR A 365 1.34 -2.55 -15.85
N LEU A 366 0.30 -2.92 -15.08
CA LEU A 366 -0.26 -2.06 -14.03
C LEU A 366 0.60 -2.06 -12.76
N ARG A 367 1.17 -3.22 -12.38
CA ARG A 367 1.98 -3.37 -11.15
C ARG A 367 3.38 -2.74 -11.17
N ARG A 368 3.74 -1.94 -12.20
CA ARG A 368 5.10 -1.37 -12.35
C ARG A 368 5.21 0.09 -11.92
N VAL A 369 4.11 0.76 -11.61
CA VAL A 369 4.09 2.21 -11.40
C VAL A 369 4.18 2.53 -9.91
N GLY A 370 5.15 3.37 -9.52
CA GLY A 370 5.35 3.80 -8.14
C GLY A 370 6.39 2.98 -7.36
N SER A 371 6.33 3.09 -6.03
CA SER A 371 7.27 2.45 -5.09
C SER A 371 6.65 1.30 -4.27
N LEU A 372 5.40 0.98 -4.58
CA LEU A 372 4.58 -0.02 -3.90
C LEU A 372 3.81 -0.80 -4.97
N HIS A 373 4.09 -2.09 -5.06
CA HIS A 373 3.51 -2.98 -6.04
C HIS A 373 2.88 -4.15 -5.29
N SER A 374 1.62 -4.46 -5.56
CA SER A 374 0.96 -5.68 -5.08
C SER A 374 0.18 -6.30 -6.23
N ASP A 375 0.28 -7.60 -6.43
CA ASP A 375 -0.49 -8.30 -7.47
C ASP A 375 -0.89 -9.68 -6.96
N VAL A 376 -1.99 -10.21 -7.51
CA VAL A 376 -2.54 -11.51 -7.15
C VAL A 376 -2.45 -12.41 -8.36
N TRP A 377 -1.79 -13.55 -8.18
CA TRP A 377 -1.83 -14.66 -9.11
C TRP A 377 -2.91 -15.63 -8.67
N GLN A 378 -3.69 -16.15 -9.62
CA GLN A 378 -4.75 -17.14 -9.41
C GLN A 378 -4.47 -18.36 -10.27
N GLY A 379 -4.55 -19.54 -9.68
CA GLY A 379 -4.36 -20.80 -10.40
C GLY A 379 -4.53 -22.00 -9.49
N THR A 380 -3.98 -23.15 -9.90
CA THR A 380 -4.13 -24.41 -9.15
C THR A 380 -3.04 -24.55 -8.09
N ALA A 381 -3.33 -25.32 -7.04
CA ALA A 381 -2.36 -25.59 -5.97
C ALA A 381 -1.10 -26.29 -6.50
N VAL A 382 -1.25 -27.22 -7.46
CA VAL A 382 -0.13 -27.90 -8.14
C VAL A 382 0.75 -26.91 -8.91
N ASP A 383 0.16 -25.97 -9.65
CA ASP A 383 0.94 -24.95 -10.35
C ASP A 383 1.70 -24.06 -9.35
N LEU A 384 1.05 -23.68 -8.24
CA LEU A 384 1.67 -22.90 -7.17
C LEU A 384 2.87 -23.63 -6.54
N ALA A 385 2.79 -24.94 -6.33
CA ALA A 385 3.87 -25.76 -5.79
C ALA A 385 5.15 -25.68 -6.65
N SER A 386 4.99 -25.49 -7.96
CA SER A 386 6.08 -25.33 -8.94
C SER A 386 6.65 -23.91 -9.02
N LYS A 387 5.93 -22.91 -8.51
CA LYS A 387 6.32 -21.49 -8.46
C LYS A 387 7.21 -21.17 -7.25
N ASP A 388 8.38 -21.79 -7.22
CA ASP A 388 9.28 -21.81 -6.06
C ASP A 388 10.29 -20.64 -5.96
N ALA A 389 10.18 -19.60 -6.80
CA ALA A 389 11.12 -18.48 -6.77
C ALA A 389 10.52 -17.14 -7.22
N VAL A 390 10.93 -16.06 -6.54
CA VAL A 390 10.62 -14.67 -6.89
C VAL A 390 11.92 -13.89 -7.08
N ALA A 391 12.00 -13.12 -8.16
CA ALA A 391 13.12 -12.23 -8.40
C ALA A 391 12.70 -10.79 -8.08
N VAL A 392 13.57 -10.05 -7.38
CA VAL A 392 13.50 -8.59 -7.24
C VAL A 392 14.68 -8.00 -7.98
N PHE A 393 14.40 -7.13 -8.96
CA PHE A 393 15.43 -6.56 -9.82
C PHE A 393 15.24 -5.05 -10.04
N PRO A 394 16.34 -4.31 -10.17
CA PRO A 394 16.31 -2.88 -10.39
C PRO A 394 15.97 -2.54 -11.85
N VAL A 395 15.30 -1.41 -12.02
CA VAL A 395 15.11 -0.72 -13.29
C VAL A 395 15.59 0.72 -13.15
N THR A 396 15.72 1.42 -14.27
CA THR A 396 16.36 2.75 -14.33
C THR A 396 15.75 3.78 -13.36
N GLY A 397 16.56 4.76 -12.98
CA GLY A 397 16.20 5.90 -12.14
C GLY A 397 17.33 6.93 -12.11
N TRP A 398 17.10 8.07 -11.47
CA TRP A 398 18.05 9.19 -11.53
C TRP A 398 19.41 8.87 -10.89
N TRP A 399 19.51 7.89 -9.97
CA TRP A 399 20.81 7.44 -9.44
C TRP A 399 21.75 6.93 -10.55
N ARG A 400 21.21 6.33 -11.62
CA ARG A 400 21.97 5.87 -12.79
C ARG A 400 22.18 6.98 -13.81
N GLU A 401 21.11 7.67 -14.17
CA GLU A 401 21.11 8.64 -15.27
C GLU A 401 21.91 9.91 -14.92
N ARG A 402 21.84 10.37 -13.65
CA ARG A 402 22.55 11.55 -13.16
C ARG A 402 23.81 11.17 -12.38
N HIS A 403 24.71 10.49 -13.07
CA HIS A 403 25.95 9.99 -12.48
C HIS A 403 26.83 11.06 -11.82
N HIS A 404 26.75 12.32 -12.25
CA HIS A 404 27.43 13.47 -11.63
C HIS A 404 27.05 13.69 -10.15
N LEU A 405 25.89 13.19 -9.70
CA LEU A 405 25.47 13.24 -8.30
C LEU A 405 26.10 12.13 -7.43
N GLY A 406 26.84 11.19 -8.03
CA GLY A 406 27.58 10.16 -7.29
C GLY A 406 26.72 9.14 -6.54
N ARG A 407 25.43 8.99 -6.89
CA ARG A 407 24.49 8.08 -6.20
C ARG A 407 24.38 6.68 -6.83
N TRP A 408 25.06 6.43 -7.93
CA TRP A 408 25.03 5.15 -8.65
C TRP A 408 25.55 3.96 -7.81
N ASN A 409 26.27 4.20 -6.71
CA ASN A 409 26.74 3.17 -5.78
C ASN A 409 25.92 3.05 -4.48
N ALA A 410 24.80 3.76 -4.37
CA ALA A 410 23.93 3.72 -3.19
C ALA A 410 23.22 2.35 -3.05
N GLN A 411 22.86 2.00 -1.81
CA GLN A 411 22.03 0.82 -1.52
C GLN A 411 20.57 1.23 -1.40
N ALA A 412 19.68 0.37 -1.90
CA ALA A 412 18.22 0.50 -1.81
C ALA A 412 17.65 -0.61 -0.93
N ARG A 413 16.85 -0.24 0.08
CA ARG A 413 16.12 -1.19 0.93
C ARG A 413 14.76 -1.50 0.33
N TYR A 414 14.31 -2.73 0.52
CA TYR A 414 12.97 -3.14 0.15
C TYR A 414 12.42 -4.20 1.12
N ALA A 415 11.09 -4.33 1.11
CA ALA A 415 10.34 -5.40 1.73
C ALA A 415 9.58 -6.17 0.64
N LEU A 416 9.73 -7.49 0.65
CA LEU A 416 8.99 -8.41 -0.21
C LEU A 416 8.12 -9.29 0.69
N LEU A 417 6.82 -9.28 0.41
CA LEU A 417 5.83 -10.15 1.02
C LEU A 417 5.29 -11.10 -0.05
N VAL A 418 5.19 -12.38 0.28
CA VAL A 418 4.48 -13.36 -0.54
C VAL A 418 3.57 -14.16 0.36
N SER A 419 2.26 -14.07 0.15
CA SER A 419 1.24 -14.79 0.92
C SER A 419 0.41 -15.70 0.01
N ILE A 420 -0.02 -16.83 0.55
CA ILE A 420 -0.90 -17.78 -0.13
C ILE A 420 -2.26 -17.77 0.57
N HIS A 421 -3.33 -17.87 -0.20
CA HIS A 421 -4.68 -18.03 0.27
C HIS A 421 -5.41 -19.07 -0.58
N ALA A 422 -6.14 -19.98 0.07
CA ALA A 422 -6.99 -20.96 -0.60
C ALA A 422 -8.45 -20.68 -0.18
N PRO A 423 -9.25 -19.97 -0.99
CA PRO A 423 -10.59 -19.54 -0.59
C PRO A 423 -11.55 -20.70 -0.30
N GLU A 424 -11.37 -21.84 -0.97
CA GLU A 424 -12.28 -23.00 -0.93
C GLU A 424 -11.93 -24.02 0.16
N VAL A 425 -10.81 -23.82 0.87
CA VAL A 425 -10.20 -24.84 1.71
C VAL A 425 -9.89 -24.28 3.10
N GLU A 426 -10.64 -24.73 4.11
CA GLU A 426 -10.33 -24.55 5.55
C GLU A 426 -9.20 -25.48 6.04
N THR A 427 -8.46 -26.14 5.13
CA THR A 427 -7.37 -27.03 5.52
C THR A 427 -6.19 -26.22 6.04
N ASP A 428 -5.65 -26.67 7.17
CA ASP A 428 -4.47 -26.12 7.82
C ASP A 428 -3.21 -26.36 6.96
N LEU A 429 -3.02 -25.50 5.96
CA LEU A 429 -1.77 -25.38 5.19
C LEU A 429 -0.58 -25.00 6.09
N TYR A 430 -0.83 -24.52 7.30
CA TYR A 430 0.16 -24.00 8.22
C TYR A 430 0.95 -25.11 8.94
N THR A 431 0.33 -26.21 9.35
CA THR A 431 1.00 -27.33 10.03
C THR A 431 2.17 -27.95 9.22
N PRO A 432 2.01 -28.26 7.91
CA PRO A 432 3.12 -28.77 7.09
C PRO A 432 4.29 -27.77 6.94
N ILE A 433 4.01 -26.47 6.83
CA ILE A 433 5.04 -25.44 6.63
C ILE A 433 5.78 -25.12 7.93
N ALA A 434 5.09 -25.04 9.06
CA ALA A 434 5.72 -24.81 10.36
C ALA A 434 6.76 -25.91 10.67
N THR A 435 6.45 -27.16 10.28
CA THR A 435 7.34 -28.32 10.38
C THR A 435 8.57 -28.18 9.46
N ALA A 436 8.38 -27.75 8.21
CA ALA A 436 9.47 -27.55 7.25
C ALA A 436 10.42 -26.39 7.62
N LEU A 437 9.90 -25.36 8.29
CA LEU A 437 10.67 -24.19 8.73
C LEU A 437 11.27 -24.31 10.15
N GLN A 438 11.14 -25.47 10.80
CA GLN A 438 11.59 -25.72 12.18
C GLN A 438 11.09 -24.67 13.18
N VAL A 439 9.88 -24.13 12.98
CA VAL A 439 9.27 -23.20 13.93
C VAL A 439 8.59 -24.03 15.03
N PRO A 440 8.91 -23.85 16.32
CA PRO A 440 8.29 -24.62 17.38
C PRO A 440 6.78 -24.34 17.42
N VAL A 441 5.98 -25.38 17.14
CA VAL A 441 4.53 -25.36 17.28
C VAL A 441 4.21 -25.35 18.77
N ILE A 442 3.83 -24.19 19.32
CA ILE A 442 3.29 -24.11 20.67
C ILE A 442 1.84 -24.58 20.60
N VAL A 443 1.61 -25.87 20.84
CA VAL A 443 0.28 -26.43 21.05
C VAL A 443 -0.17 -25.97 22.44
N THR A 444 -1.18 -25.12 22.52
CA THR A 444 -1.84 -24.80 23.79
C THR A 444 -2.92 -25.87 23.99
N THR A 445 -2.75 -26.72 25.00
CA THR A 445 -3.75 -27.71 25.43
C THR A 445 -4.80 -27.06 26.31
#